data_AF-A0A368GDD3-F1
#
_entry.id   AF-A0A368GDD3-F1
#
_cell.length_a   1.000
_cell.length_b   1.000
_cell.length_c   1.000
_cell.angle_alpha   90.00
_cell.angle_beta   90.00
_cell.angle_gamma   90.00
#
_symmetry.space_group_name_H-M   'P 1'
#
loop_
_entity.id
_entity.type
_entity.pdbx_description
1 polymer ?
#
loop_
_entity_poly.entity_id
_entity_poly.type
_entity_poly.pdbx_seq_one_letter_code
_entity_poly.pdbx_strand_id
1 'polypeptide(L)'
;MGLLERFYGNYFGLTIFCGKFMKKFKSSEDFPPITSSFSFVEVHEEELVEGYFLYYCLTKVAEMRLRNVKGYFVSADDLLFNFWHTINLSLAFHPFGISNVHKATSWYPTVFGTSGLERVLELVTNIYKDYPKVQAVWQKYKLGIEENYRNNNTMRYMASANGYAASDLFYVPTAQINYFADLTELFFEAGVYKGIAVIKFLATVKHIVTGK
;
A
#
# COMPACT_ATOMS: atom_id res chain seq x y z
N MET A 1 -20.43 -1.99 -5.88
CA MET A 1 -20.18 -2.78 -4.65
C MET A 1 -20.68 -4.22 -4.76
N GLY A 2 -21.99 -4.49 -4.89
CA GLY A 2 -22.50 -5.87 -4.92
C GLY A 2 -21.95 -6.74 -6.06
N LEU A 3 -21.63 -6.14 -7.21
CA LEU A 3 -20.89 -6.83 -8.29
C LEU A 3 -19.47 -7.22 -7.87
N LEU A 4 -18.70 -6.30 -7.29
CA LEU A 4 -17.32 -6.56 -6.81
C LEU A 4 -17.30 -7.59 -5.69
N GLU A 5 -18.27 -7.55 -4.79
CA GLU A 5 -18.46 -8.55 -3.73
C GLU A 5 -18.62 -9.95 -4.32
N ARG A 6 -19.42 -10.12 -5.37
CA ARG A 6 -19.62 -11.41 -6.05
C ARG A 6 -18.40 -11.85 -6.84
N PHE A 7 -17.68 -10.91 -7.45
CA PHE A 7 -16.45 -11.21 -8.16
C PHE A 7 -15.35 -11.70 -7.22
N TYR A 8 -15.19 -11.10 -6.04
CA TYR A 8 -14.07 -11.41 -5.15
C TYR A 8 -14.42 -12.39 -4.03
N GLY A 9 -15.65 -12.40 -3.54
CA GLY A 9 -16.07 -13.23 -2.40
C GLY A 9 -15.97 -14.74 -2.64
N ASN A 10 -15.97 -15.17 -3.92
CA ASN A 10 -15.78 -16.59 -4.27
C ASN A 10 -14.31 -17.02 -4.38
N TYR A 11 -13.37 -16.08 -4.49
CA TYR A 11 -11.94 -16.37 -4.71
C TYR A 11 -11.06 -15.98 -3.52
N PHE A 12 -11.53 -15.09 -2.66
CA PHE A 12 -10.83 -14.64 -1.47
C PHE A 12 -11.58 -15.07 -0.22
N GLY A 13 -10.84 -15.53 0.80
CA GLY A 13 -11.44 -15.90 2.09
C GLY A 13 -12.12 -14.74 2.81
N LEU A 14 -11.76 -13.50 2.46
CA LEU A 14 -12.42 -12.29 2.94
C LEU A 14 -12.24 -11.16 1.91
N THR A 15 -13.31 -10.42 1.64
CA THR A 15 -13.28 -9.18 0.86
C THR A 15 -13.64 -8.03 1.79
N ILE A 16 -12.71 -7.10 1.98
CA ILE A 16 -12.89 -5.91 2.81
C ILE A 16 -12.92 -4.70 1.89
N PHE A 17 -14.00 -3.96 1.94
CA PHE A 17 -14.11 -2.67 1.27
C PHE A 17 -13.57 -1.58 2.19
N CYS A 18 -12.95 -0.55 1.64
CA CYS A 18 -12.41 0.56 2.41
C CYS A 18 -12.79 1.88 1.75
N GLY A 19 -13.21 2.85 2.56
CA GLY A 19 -13.57 4.18 2.08
C GLY A 19 -14.50 4.89 3.04
N LYS A 20 -15.08 6.00 2.57
CA LYS A 20 -16.14 6.70 3.31
C LYS A 20 -17.41 5.86 3.29
N PHE A 21 -17.94 5.49 4.45
CA PHE A 21 -19.17 4.70 4.50
C PHE A 21 -20.35 5.55 4.00
N MET A 22 -20.86 5.23 2.81
CA MET A 22 -22.05 5.89 2.29
C MET A 22 -23.29 5.23 2.92
N LYS A 23 -23.85 5.88 3.97
CA LYS A 23 -25.09 5.43 4.65
C LYS A 23 -26.28 5.16 3.72
N LYS A 24 -26.22 5.65 2.48
CA LYS A 24 -27.22 5.44 1.42
C LYS A 24 -26.59 4.76 0.22
N PHE A 25 -26.19 3.49 0.37
CA PHE A 25 -26.02 2.64 -0.81
C PHE A 25 -27.40 2.49 -1.47
N LYS A 26 -27.67 3.31 -2.48
CA LYS A 26 -28.82 3.07 -3.35
C LYS A 26 -28.48 1.84 -4.17
N SER A 27 -29.25 0.78 -3.98
CA SER A 27 -29.28 -0.32 -4.95
C SER A 27 -29.65 0.29 -6.30
N SER A 28 -28.78 0.13 -7.29
CA SER A 28 -29.15 0.30 -8.69
C SER A 28 -29.85 -0.98 -9.13
N GLU A 29 -30.89 -0.85 -9.95
CA GLU A 29 -31.58 -2.02 -10.54
C GLU A 29 -30.65 -2.79 -11.50
N ASP A 30 -29.61 -2.13 -12.03
CA ASP A 30 -28.66 -2.69 -13.00
C ASP A 30 -27.58 -3.56 -12.36
N PHE A 31 -27.40 -3.47 -11.04
CA PHE A 31 -26.35 -4.20 -10.33
C PHE A 31 -26.92 -5.05 -9.19
N PRO A 32 -26.31 -6.22 -8.92
CA PRO A 32 -26.73 -7.02 -7.78
C PRO A 32 -26.64 -6.21 -6.47
N PRO A 33 -27.62 -6.36 -5.57
CA PRO A 33 -27.57 -5.71 -4.26
C PRO A 33 -26.36 -6.23 -3.48
N ILE A 34 -25.80 -5.35 -2.64
CA ILE A 34 -24.79 -5.73 -1.65
C ILE A 34 -25.45 -6.70 -0.67
N THR A 35 -24.77 -7.76 -0.27
CA THR A 35 -25.33 -8.65 0.76
C THR A 35 -25.40 -7.92 2.11
N SER A 36 -26.26 -8.40 3.02
CA SER A 36 -26.36 -7.84 4.36
C SER A 36 -25.09 -8.04 5.22
N SER A 37 -24.15 -8.87 4.77
CA SER A 37 -22.94 -9.24 5.50
C SER A 37 -21.68 -9.01 4.64
N PHE A 38 -21.28 -7.74 4.49
CA PHE A 38 -20.01 -7.39 3.87
C PHE A 38 -19.07 -6.75 4.90
N SER A 39 -17.76 -6.92 4.70
CA SER A 39 -16.74 -6.31 5.56
C SER A 39 -16.36 -4.93 5.02
N PHE A 40 -16.33 -3.94 5.91
CA PHE A 40 -16.02 -2.56 5.56
C PHE A 40 -15.12 -1.93 6.61
N VAL A 41 -14.07 -1.21 6.16
CA VAL A 41 -13.25 -0.33 6.99
C VAL A 41 -13.60 1.10 6.59
N GLU A 42 -14.23 1.82 7.52
CA GLU A 42 -14.50 3.24 7.35
C GLU A 42 -13.23 4.05 7.60
N VAL A 43 -12.95 4.97 6.68
CA VAL A 43 -11.84 5.92 6.78
C VAL A 43 -12.36 7.34 6.61
N HIS A 44 -11.67 8.29 7.21
CA HIS A 44 -11.95 9.71 7.05
C HIS A 44 -11.58 10.19 5.63
N GLU A 45 -12.12 11.34 5.22
CA GLU A 45 -11.92 11.86 3.86
C GLU A 45 -10.44 12.21 3.61
N GLU A 46 -9.77 12.67 4.66
CA GLU A 46 -8.35 12.98 4.70
C GLU A 46 -7.46 11.72 4.63
N GLU A 47 -8.01 10.55 4.98
CA GLU A 47 -7.29 9.27 5.01
C GLU A 47 -7.28 8.56 3.64
N LEU A 48 -8.07 9.01 2.66
CA LEU A 48 -8.16 8.41 1.32
C LEU A 48 -8.37 9.46 0.20
N VAL A 49 -7.73 10.62 0.33
CA VAL A 49 -7.82 11.75 -0.62
C VAL A 49 -7.53 11.30 -2.05
N GLU A 50 -8.55 11.26 -2.90
CA GLU A 50 -8.45 10.87 -4.32
C GLU A 50 -7.68 9.54 -4.55
N GLY A 51 -7.74 8.63 -3.58
CA GLY A 51 -6.99 7.37 -3.62
C GLY A 51 -5.47 7.51 -3.49
N TYR A 52 -4.93 8.69 -3.15
CA TYR A 52 -3.49 8.94 -2.98
C TYR A 52 -2.89 8.10 -1.87
N PHE A 53 -3.68 7.76 -0.86
CA PHE A 53 -3.27 6.98 0.30
C PHE A 53 -3.94 5.60 0.36
N LEU A 54 -4.26 5.01 -0.80
CA LEU A 54 -4.91 3.68 -0.89
C LEU A 54 -4.26 2.60 0.00
N TYR A 55 -2.94 2.65 0.16
CA TYR A 55 -2.20 1.72 1.03
C TYR A 55 -2.62 1.78 2.51
N TYR A 56 -3.16 2.92 2.96
CA TYR A 56 -3.51 3.15 4.35
C TYR A 56 -4.76 2.36 4.76
N CYS A 57 -5.62 2.01 3.81
CA CYS A 57 -6.67 1.00 4.01
C CYS A 57 -6.09 -0.33 4.50
N LEU A 58 -4.96 -0.76 3.93
CA LEU A 58 -4.31 -2.00 4.37
C LEU A 58 -3.62 -1.83 5.74
N THR A 59 -3.12 -0.63 6.07
CA THR A 59 -2.65 -0.31 7.43
C THR A 59 -3.76 -0.53 8.46
N LYS A 60 -4.97 0.00 8.22
CA LYS A 60 -6.12 -0.21 9.11
C LYS A 60 -6.55 -1.68 9.20
N VAL A 61 -6.56 -2.40 8.07
CA VAL A 61 -6.86 -3.84 8.06
C VAL A 61 -5.84 -4.64 8.87
N ALA A 62 -4.56 -4.25 8.88
CA ALA A 62 -3.54 -4.91 9.70
C ALA A 62 -3.86 -4.84 11.21
N GLU A 63 -4.50 -3.75 11.67
CA GLU A 63 -4.92 -3.59 13.07
C GLU A 63 -6.00 -4.58 13.48
N MET A 64 -6.77 -5.12 12.53
CA MET A 64 -7.79 -6.14 12.78
C MET A 64 -7.17 -7.50 13.17
N ARG A 65 -5.85 -7.69 12.96
CA ARG A 65 -5.09 -8.90 13.36
C ARG A 65 -5.75 -10.21 12.89
N LEU A 66 -6.23 -10.22 11.65
CA LEU A 66 -6.86 -11.38 11.05
C LEU A 66 -5.89 -12.57 11.05
N ARG A 67 -6.37 -13.72 11.50
CA ARG A 67 -5.60 -14.97 11.61
C ARG A 67 -5.86 -15.87 10.40
N ASN A 68 -4.93 -16.79 10.15
CA ASN A 68 -5.02 -17.77 9.06
C ASN A 68 -5.11 -17.15 7.65
N VAL A 69 -4.56 -15.94 7.48
CA VAL A 69 -4.48 -15.25 6.19
C VAL A 69 -3.08 -15.44 5.60
N LYS A 70 -2.98 -15.77 4.31
CA LYS A 70 -1.67 -15.89 3.60
C LYS A 70 -1.05 -14.51 3.32
N GLY A 71 -1.89 -13.55 2.99
CA GLY A 71 -1.56 -12.14 2.80
C GLY A 71 -2.74 -11.41 2.19
N TYR A 72 -2.51 -10.18 1.73
CA TYR A 72 -3.55 -9.24 1.37
C TYR A 72 -3.31 -8.71 -0.02
N PHE A 73 -4.30 -8.87 -0.91
CA PHE A 73 -4.37 -8.14 -2.16
C PHE A 73 -5.10 -6.81 -1.91
N VAL A 74 -4.55 -5.74 -2.44
CA VAL A 74 -5.17 -4.41 -2.45
C VAL A 74 -5.40 -4.03 -3.90
N SER A 75 -6.61 -3.54 -4.20
CA SER A 75 -7.01 -3.04 -5.52
C SER A 75 -7.91 -1.83 -5.35
N ALA A 76 -7.81 -0.86 -6.27
CA ALA A 76 -8.84 0.17 -6.45
C ALA A 76 -10.03 -0.39 -7.23
N ASP A 77 -11.09 0.43 -7.34
CA ASP A 77 -12.37 0.12 -7.98
C ASP A 77 -12.36 0.24 -9.52
N ASP A 78 -11.35 0.90 -10.09
CA ASP A 78 -11.10 1.01 -11.53
C ASP A 78 -10.27 -0.16 -12.10
N LEU A 79 -9.88 -1.13 -11.26
CA LEU A 79 -9.13 -2.32 -11.65
C LEU A 79 -9.87 -3.62 -11.31
N LEU A 80 -9.86 -4.53 -12.28
CA LEU A 80 -10.27 -5.92 -12.07
C LEU A 80 -9.04 -6.82 -11.99
N PHE A 81 -8.89 -7.51 -10.86
CA PHE A 81 -7.78 -8.43 -10.67
C PHE A 81 -8.06 -9.80 -11.31
N ASN A 82 -7.24 -10.15 -12.30
CA ASN A 82 -7.24 -11.45 -12.96
C ASN A 82 -6.55 -12.51 -12.08
N PHE A 83 -7.32 -13.23 -11.26
CA PHE A 83 -6.83 -14.24 -10.31
C PHE A 83 -6.43 -15.59 -10.95
N TRP A 84 -6.53 -15.75 -12.27
CA TRP A 84 -6.18 -16.97 -13.00
C TRP A 84 -4.66 -17.20 -13.16
N HIS A 85 -3.83 -16.24 -12.76
CA HIS A 85 -2.38 -16.37 -12.81
C HIS A 85 -1.83 -16.84 -11.46
N THR A 86 -0.94 -17.83 -11.50
CA THR A 86 -0.23 -18.28 -10.30
C THR A 86 0.71 -17.19 -9.80
N ILE A 87 0.49 -16.74 -8.56
CA ILE A 87 1.37 -15.80 -7.86
C ILE A 87 1.96 -16.52 -6.65
N ASN A 88 3.27 -16.40 -6.44
CA ASN A 88 3.90 -16.90 -5.23
C ASN A 88 3.56 -15.98 -4.04
N LEU A 89 2.61 -16.44 -3.23
CA LEU A 89 2.08 -15.73 -2.07
C LEU A 89 3.05 -15.62 -0.88
N SER A 90 4.26 -16.19 -0.97
CA SER A 90 5.31 -15.98 0.04
C SER A 90 6.07 -14.67 -0.15
N LEU A 91 5.91 -14.00 -1.29
CA LEU A 91 6.62 -12.77 -1.65
C LEU A 91 5.63 -11.62 -1.86
N ALA A 92 6.09 -10.38 -1.66
CA ALA A 92 5.33 -9.21 -2.07
C ALA A 92 5.17 -9.19 -3.59
N PHE A 93 4.09 -8.60 -4.09
CA PHE A 93 3.85 -8.53 -5.53
C PHE A 93 3.31 -7.16 -5.94
N HIS A 94 3.81 -6.68 -7.08
CA HIS A 94 3.25 -5.54 -7.79
C HIS A 94 3.42 -5.81 -9.29
N PRO A 95 2.37 -5.64 -10.12
CA PRO A 95 2.36 -6.11 -11.51
C PRO A 95 3.51 -5.51 -12.34
N PHE A 96 3.81 -4.22 -12.15
CA PHE A 96 4.87 -3.52 -12.89
C PHE A 96 6.15 -3.30 -12.07
N GLY A 97 6.19 -3.77 -10.82
CA GLY A 97 7.30 -3.50 -9.90
C GLY A 97 7.62 -2.01 -9.79
N ILE A 98 8.92 -1.70 -9.76
CA ILE A 98 9.46 -0.33 -9.75
C ILE A 98 9.61 0.16 -11.19
N SER A 99 8.67 1.01 -11.65
CA SER A 99 8.67 1.57 -13.00
C SER A 99 9.61 2.77 -13.13
N ASN A 100 10.15 2.99 -14.34
CA ASN A 100 11.20 3.97 -14.60
C ASN A 100 10.77 5.43 -14.34
N VAL A 101 11.70 6.22 -13.80
CA VAL A 101 11.54 7.59 -13.26
C VAL A 101 10.99 8.57 -14.30
N HIS A 102 11.32 8.40 -15.58
CA HIS A 102 10.86 9.31 -16.65
C HIS A 102 9.33 9.36 -16.82
N LYS A 103 8.59 8.36 -16.29
CA LYS A 103 7.12 8.35 -16.25
C LYS A 103 6.52 8.81 -14.90
N ALA A 104 7.35 9.00 -13.87
CA ALA A 104 6.93 9.42 -12.54
C ALA A 104 6.99 10.95 -12.34
N THR A 105 7.38 11.69 -13.38
CA THR A 105 7.70 13.13 -13.32
C THR A 105 6.53 14.02 -12.90
N SER A 106 5.29 13.55 -13.01
CA SER A 106 4.11 14.31 -12.56
C SER A 106 3.87 14.22 -11.05
N TRP A 107 4.29 13.15 -10.38
CA TRP A 107 3.96 12.92 -8.96
C TRP A 107 5.02 13.44 -8.00
N TYR A 108 6.30 13.32 -8.35
CA TYR A 108 7.41 13.76 -7.50
C TYR A 108 7.44 15.26 -7.21
N PRO A 109 7.15 16.17 -8.17
CA PRO A 109 7.13 17.61 -7.89
C PRO A 109 6.00 18.08 -6.98
N THR A 110 5.03 17.21 -6.65
CA THR A 110 3.90 17.58 -5.80
C THR A 110 4.26 17.55 -4.31
N VAL A 111 3.40 18.12 -3.47
CA VAL A 111 3.53 18.01 -2.01
C VAL A 111 3.51 16.56 -1.52
N PHE A 112 2.92 15.64 -2.28
CA PHE A 112 2.84 14.22 -1.94
C PHE A 112 4.03 13.39 -2.49
N GLY A 113 4.94 14.03 -3.20
CA GLY A 113 6.12 13.43 -3.81
C GLY A 113 7.39 13.66 -2.99
N THR A 114 8.35 14.40 -3.57
CA THR A 114 9.65 14.70 -2.95
C THR A 114 9.49 15.35 -1.60
N SER A 115 8.59 16.34 -1.47
CA SER A 115 8.34 17.00 -0.18
C SER A 115 7.73 16.04 0.86
N GLY A 116 6.93 15.06 0.45
CA GLY A 116 6.48 13.98 1.33
C GLY A 116 7.65 13.14 1.84
N LEU A 117 8.58 12.78 0.96
CA LEU A 117 9.78 12.01 1.34
C LEU A 117 10.72 12.79 2.27
N GLU A 118 10.85 14.10 2.07
CA GLU A 118 11.59 14.98 2.97
C GLU A 118 10.94 15.03 4.36
N ARG A 119 9.61 15.10 4.43
CA ARG A 119 8.88 15.00 5.69
C ARG A 119 9.09 13.65 6.38
N VAL A 120 9.14 12.53 5.63
CA VAL A 120 9.49 11.22 6.24
C VAL A 120 10.86 11.29 6.93
N LEU A 121 11.85 11.93 6.30
CA LEU A 121 13.16 12.09 6.91
C LEU A 121 13.10 12.95 8.17
N GLU A 122 12.37 14.06 8.13
CA GLU A 122 12.15 14.92 9.30
C GLU A 122 11.46 14.16 10.45
N LEU A 123 10.41 13.39 10.13
CA LEU A 123 9.71 12.54 11.09
C LEU A 123 10.70 11.59 11.78
N VAL A 124 11.57 10.93 11.03
CA VAL A 124 12.45 9.89 11.56
C VAL A 124 13.69 10.45 12.27
N THR A 125 14.28 11.53 11.78
CA THR A 125 15.54 12.06 12.33
C THR A 125 15.34 13.07 13.44
N ASN A 126 14.19 13.75 13.46
CA ASN A 126 13.95 14.87 14.37
C ASN A 126 12.75 14.58 15.29
N ILE A 127 11.56 14.39 14.73
CA ILE A 127 10.30 14.35 15.51
C ILE A 127 10.20 13.05 16.34
N TYR A 128 10.46 11.91 15.71
CA TYR A 128 10.41 10.57 16.31
C TYR A 128 11.80 9.97 16.49
N LYS A 129 12.83 10.81 16.64
CA LYS A 129 14.21 10.39 16.84
C LYS A 129 14.36 9.40 18.01
N ASP A 130 13.66 9.69 19.10
CA ASP A 130 13.75 8.91 20.34
C ASP A 130 12.56 7.95 20.52
N TYR A 131 11.69 7.81 19.52
CA TYR A 131 10.52 6.93 19.59
C TYR A 131 10.86 5.50 19.12
N PRO A 132 10.89 4.49 20.02
CA PRO A 132 11.47 3.18 19.70
C PRO A 132 10.79 2.45 18.55
N LYS A 133 9.46 2.56 18.44
CA LYS A 133 8.69 1.89 17.36
C LYS A 133 9.12 2.43 15.98
N VAL A 134 9.19 3.75 15.82
CA VAL A 134 9.60 4.38 14.55
C VAL A 134 11.06 4.07 14.24
N GLN A 135 11.95 4.10 15.23
CA GLN A 135 13.34 3.74 15.01
C GLN A 135 13.49 2.27 14.60
N ALA A 136 12.71 1.34 15.16
CA ALA A 136 12.73 -0.06 14.75
C ALA A 136 12.30 -0.25 13.28
N VAL A 137 11.25 0.45 12.85
CA VAL A 137 10.79 0.46 11.44
C VAL A 137 11.89 1.01 10.54
N TRP A 138 12.52 2.12 10.95
CA TRP A 138 13.59 2.75 10.17
C TRP A 138 14.83 1.87 10.05
N GLN A 139 15.22 1.15 11.11
CA GLN A 139 16.32 0.19 11.05
C GLN A 139 16.00 -0.97 10.11
N LYS A 140 14.78 -1.50 10.13
CA LYS A 140 14.35 -2.53 9.17
C LYS A 140 14.38 -2.00 7.73
N TYR A 141 13.99 -0.75 7.51
CA TYR A 141 14.09 -0.10 6.22
C TYR A 141 15.55 0.00 5.73
N LYS A 142 16.48 0.46 6.59
CA LYS A 142 17.92 0.52 6.28
C LYS A 142 18.47 -0.84 5.86
N LEU A 143 18.23 -1.88 6.66
CA LEU A 143 18.69 -3.23 6.37
C LEU A 143 18.17 -3.74 5.03
N GLY A 144 16.89 -3.52 4.72
CA GLY A 144 16.32 -3.92 3.43
C GLY A 144 16.96 -3.21 2.23
N ILE A 145 17.29 -1.92 2.37
CA ILE A 145 17.99 -1.17 1.31
C ILE A 145 19.43 -1.67 1.14
N GLU A 146 20.14 -1.92 2.25
CA GLU A 146 21.51 -2.45 2.23
C GLU A 146 21.57 -3.82 1.55
N GLU A 147 20.64 -4.73 1.90
CA GLU A 147 20.58 -6.08 1.34
C GLU A 147 20.23 -6.09 -0.16
N ASN A 148 19.24 -5.30 -0.57
CA ASN A 148 18.71 -5.38 -1.94
C ASN A 148 19.47 -4.50 -2.95
N TYR A 149 20.04 -3.37 -2.51
CA TYR A 149 20.69 -2.40 -3.39
C TYR A 149 22.16 -2.16 -3.08
N ARG A 150 22.73 -2.80 -2.04
CA ARG A 150 24.11 -2.56 -1.58
C ARG A 150 24.40 -1.07 -1.35
N ASN A 151 23.38 -0.32 -0.94
CA ASN A 151 23.45 1.11 -0.74
C ASN A 151 23.48 1.42 0.76
N ASN A 152 24.59 2.02 1.22
CA ASN A 152 24.78 2.40 2.62
C ASN A 152 24.16 3.78 2.97
N ASN A 153 23.67 4.53 1.98
CA ASN A 153 23.05 5.84 2.17
C ASN A 153 21.53 5.76 2.05
N THR A 154 20.91 5.17 3.06
CA THR A 154 19.46 5.00 3.16
C THR A 154 18.71 6.34 3.13
N MET A 155 19.27 7.39 3.74
CA MET A 155 18.69 8.74 3.73
C MET A 155 18.57 9.28 2.30
N ARG A 156 19.66 9.18 1.53
CA ARG A 156 19.67 9.56 0.11
C ARG A 156 18.71 8.70 -0.69
N TYR A 157 18.65 7.39 -0.44
CA TYR A 157 17.71 6.51 -1.12
C TYR A 157 16.26 6.92 -0.85
N MET A 158 15.91 7.24 0.40
CA MET A 158 14.56 7.71 0.77
C MET A 158 14.21 9.01 0.03
N ALA A 159 15.09 10.01 0.03
CA ALA A 159 14.86 11.28 -0.67
C ALA A 159 14.88 11.19 -2.21
N SER A 160 15.44 10.12 -2.78
CA SER A 160 15.62 10.01 -4.24
C SER A 160 14.34 9.60 -4.96
N ALA A 161 14.19 10.10 -6.19
CA ALA A 161 13.18 9.64 -7.12
C ALA A 161 13.60 8.31 -7.77
N ASN A 162 13.12 7.19 -7.21
CA ASN A 162 13.55 5.84 -7.59
C ASN A 162 12.56 5.14 -8.53
N GLY A 163 11.49 5.83 -8.94
CA GLY A 163 10.41 5.29 -9.77
C GLY A 163 9.05 5.45 -9.11
N TYR A 164 8.08 4.67 -9.56
CA TYR A 164 6.76 4.56 -8.93
C TYR A 164 6.09 3.22 -9.25
N ALA A 165 5.12 2.84 -8.42
CA ALA A 165 4.26 1.69 -8.58
C ALA A 165 3.10 2.09 -9.51
N ALA A 166 3.19 1.70 -10.78
CA ALA A 166 2.25 2.06 -11.84
C ALA A 166 0.98 1.19 -11.86
N SER A 167 0.35 0.96 -10.71
CA SER A 167 -0.93 0.27 -10.58
C SER A 167 -1.51 0.47 -9.19
N ASP A 168 -2.83 0.39 -9.08
CA ASP A 168 -3.55 0.36 -7.81
C ASP A 168 -3.66 -1.07 -7.25
N LEU A 169 -2.94 -2.02 -7.85
CA LEU A 169 -2.88 -3.41 -7.45
C LEU A 169 -1.53 -3.77 -6.81
N PHE A 170 -1.56 -4.30 -5.59
CA PHE A 170 -0.39 -4.93 -4.97
C PHE A 170 -0.78 -6.02 -3.97
N TYR A 171 0.20 -6.83 -3.60
CA TYR A 171 0.04 -7.89 -2.62
C TYR A 171 1.11 -7.81 -1.52
N VAL A 172 0.69 -7.95 -0.28
CA VAL A 172 1.56 -8.00 0.90
C VAL A 172 1.36 -9.34 1.62
N PRO A 173 2.39 -10.20 1.71
CA PRO A 173 2.31 -11.45 2.46
C PRO A 173 2.17 -11.16 3.96
N THR A 174 1.51 -12.05 4.70
CA THR A 174 1.31 -11.90 6.16
C THR A 174 2.64 -11.75 6.91
N ALA A 175 3.73 -12.36 6.42
CA ALA A 175 5.07 -12.19 7.01
C ALA A 175 5.59 -10.74 6.96
N GLN A 176 5.04 -9.89 6.09
CA GLN A 176 5.44 -8.49 5.93
C GLN A 176 4.37 -7.49 6.37
N ILE A 177 3.18 -7.92 6.77
CA ILE A 177 2.05 -7.01 6.99
C ILE A 177 2.30 -5.99 8.11
N ASN A 178 2.91 -6.40 9.22
CA ASN A 178 3.20 -5.48 10.33
C ASN A 178 4.21 -4.41 9.90
N TYR A 179 5.27 -4.83 9.21
CA TYR A 179 6.27 -3.90 8.71
C TYR A 179 5.71 -2.97 7.64
N PHE A 180 4.87 -3.51 6.74
CA PHE A 180 4.16 -2.70 5.76
C PHE A 180 3.34 -1.63 6.48
N ALA A 181 2.46 -2.03 7.40
CA ALA A 181 1.56 -1.14 8.13
C ALA A 181 2.31 -0.05 8.91
N ASP A 182 3.36 -0.43 9.65
CA ASP A 182 4.15 0.52 10.42
C ASP A 182 4.93 1.51 9.53
N LEU A 183 5.44 1.05 8.37
CA LEU A 183 6.13 1.92 7.42
C LEU A 183 5.14 2.84 6.69
N THR A 184 3.97 2.33 6.32
CA THR A 184 2.96 3.13 5.62
C THR A 184 2.22 4.09 6.53
N GLU A 185 2.20 3.86 7.85
CA GLU A 185 1.76 4.84 8.84
C GLU A 185 2.65 6.10 8.80
N LEU A 186 3.98 5.93 8.77
CA LEU A 186 4.93 7.03 8.57
C LEU A 186 4.74 7.74 7.22
N PHE A 187 4.50 6.99 6.16
CA PHE A 187 4.24 7.55 4.84
C PHE A 187 2.93 8.32 4.78
N PHE A 188 1.89 7.83 5.46
CA PHE A 188 0.61 8.52 5.55
C PHE A 188 0.75 9.84 6.31
N GLU A 189 1.40 9.83 7.48
CA GLU A 189 1.64 11.06 8.26
C GLU A 189 2.47 12.08 7.47
N ALA A 190 3.46 11.61 6.72
CA ALA A 190 4.24 12.47 5.84
C ALA A 190 3.50 12.85 4.54
N GLY A 191 2.34 12.29 4.26
CA GLY A 191 1.55 12.52 3.05
C GLY A 191 2.25 12.04 1.78
N VAL A 192 2.79 10.83 1.75
CA VAL A 192 3.46 10.26 0.58
C VAL A 192 2.45 9.57 -0.35
N TYR A 193 2.46 9.92 -1.63
CA TYR A 193 1.60 9.31 -2.64
C TYR A 193 1.83 7.80 -2.78
N LYS A 194 0.76 7.01 -2.97
CA LYS A 194 0.79 5.54 -3.00
C LYS A 194 1.82 4.95 -3.93
N GLY A 195 1.95 5.51 -5.14
CA GLY A 195 2.87 4.99 -6.14
C GLY A 195 4.32 5.08 -5.65
N ILE A 196 4.62 6.09 -4.83
CA ILE A 196 5.93 6.30 -4.23
C ILE A 196 6.08 5.45 -2.96
N ALA A 197 5.09 5.48 -2.06
CA ALA A 197 5.09 4.71 -0.82
C ALA A 197 5.30 3.20 -1.07
N VAL A 198 4.55 2.63 -2.02
CA VAL A 198 4.63 1.20 -2.34
C VAL A 198 6.01 0.82 -2.89
N ILE A 199 6.65 1.63 -3.73
CA ILE A 199 8.00 1.27 -4.21
C ILE A 199 9.06 1.38 -3.12
N LYS A 200 8.92 2.31 -2.17
CA LYS A 200 9.84 2.42 -1.02
C LYS A 200 9.72 1.18 -0.15
N PHE A 201 8.51 0.65 0.04
CA PHE A 201 8.31 -0.65 0.66
C PHE A 201 8.94 -1.80 -0.16
N LEU A 202 8.60 -1.92 -1.45
CA LEU A 202 9.09 -3.00 -2.32
C LEU A 202 10.62 -3.04 -2.41
N ALA A 203 11.29 -1.88 -2.33
CA ALA A 203 12.74 -1.79 -2.29
C ALA A 203 13.38 -2.50 -1.09
N THR A 204 12.64 -2.70 -0.01
CA THR A 204 13.13 -3.29 1.25
C THR A 204 12.73 -4.73 1.46
N VAL A 205 11.96 -5.33 0.54
CA VAL A 205 11.48 -6.70 0.65
C VAL A 205 11.67 -7.47 -0.66
N LYS A 206 11.80 -8.80 -0.56
CA LYS A 206 11.74 -9.66 -1.73
C LYS A 206 10.35 -9.56 -2.36
N HIS A 207 10.31 -9.29 -3.66
CA HIS A 207 9.07 -9.12 -4.40
C HIS A 207 9.13 -9.71 -5.80
N ILE A 208 7.96 -9.97 -6.38
CA ILE A 208 7.78 -10.45 -7.75
C ILE A 208 7.18 -9.33 -8.61
N VAL A 209 7.60 -9.31 -9.88
CA VAL A 209 7.10 -8.43 -10.92
C VAL A 209 6.69 -9.29 -12.11
N THR A 210 5.48 -9.11 -12.63
CA THR A 210 4.98 -9.83 -13.81
C THR A 210 4.92 -8.87 -15.00
N GLY A 211 6.04 -8.73 -15.71
CA GLY A 211 6.13 -7.77 -16.83
C GLY A 211 7.51 -7.61 -17.45
N LYS A 212 8.39 -8.60 -17.29
CA LYS A 212 9.65 -8.71 -18.03
C LYS A 212 9.69 -10.04 -18.76
#